data_AF-A0A7Y6YYX0-F1
#
_entry.id   AF-A0A7Y6YYX0-F1
#
_cell.length_a   1.000
_cell.length_b   1.000
_cell.length_c   1.000
_cell.angle_alpha   90.00
_cell.angle_beta   90.00
_cell.angle_gamma   90.00
#
_symmetry.space_group_name_H-M   'P 1'
#
loop_
_entity.id
_entity.type
_entity.pdbx_description
1 polymer ?
#
loop_
_entity_poly.entity_id
_entity_poly.type
_entity_poly.pdbx_seq_one_letter_code
_entity_poly.pdbx_strand_id
1 'polypeptide(L)'
;MLGELAELFSGAEDIGADDVDRVVHFEGWVLGVGKSDRDQALEWLSSYIKKPNDIYKKSQEMIEQDIDVSGFDDDMQDVAIRMIHACGDVDVGVDIAYSDRAATIGRKALAEGCPVLVDVEMVSHGIIRKRLPNNNAVICTLNDARTPAMAEEIGTTRSAAAVEFWGDWLAGSVVVIGNAPTALFHLIQGILDGRFEKPALIVACPVGFVGAMESKETLIALADDLGVPYITLRGRRGGSAIAASALNALAKKGITQ
;
A
#
# COMPACT_ATOMS: atom_id res chain seq x y z
N MET A 1 -1.41 -21.33 51.13
CA MET A 1 -0.83 -22.68 51.04
C MET A 1 -0.04 -22.69 49.74
N LEU A 2 1.29 -22.77 49.82
CA LEU A 2 2.09 -22.88 48.60
C LEU A 2 1.80 -24.25 47.97
N GLY A 3 1.66 -24.30 46.65
CA GLY A 3 1.38 -25.56 45.92
C GLY A 3 2.56 -26.52 46.00
N GLU A 4 2.32 -27.80 45.73
CA GLU A 4 3.32 -28.88 45.84
C GLU A 4 4.59 -28.67 45.00
N LEU A 5 4.54 -27.77 44.01
CA LEU A 5 5.68 -27.43 43.15
C LEU A 5 6.43 -26.16 43.57
N ALA A 6 6.04 -25.48 44.64
CA ALA A 6 6.59 -24.17 44.99
C ALA A 6 8.10 -24.19 45.28
N GLU A 7 8.63 -25.27 45.87
CA GLU A 7 10.07 -25.45 46.09
C GLU A 7 10.85 -25.60 44.78
N LEU A 8 10.23 -26.10 43.71
CA LEU A 8 10.88 -26.24 42.40
C LEU A 8 10.96 -24.92 41.63
N PHE A 9 10.13 -23.93 41.98
CA PHE A 9 10.05 -22.62 41.35
C PHE A 9 10.58 -21.48 42.25
N SER A 10 11.22 -21.78 43.38
CA SER A 10 11.73 -20.77 44.31
C SER A 10 12.94 -19.98 43.79
N GLY A 11 13.47 -20.35 42.62
CA GLY A 11 14.73 -19.81 42.08
C GLY A 11 15.94 -20.32 42.87
N ALA A 12 17.14 -20.13 42.32
CA ALA A 12 18.37 -20.42 43.03
C ALA A 12 18.66 -19.31 44.05
N GLU A 13 19.12 -19.66 45.27
CA GLU A 13 19.32 -18.72 46.39
C GLU A 13 20.41 -17.66 46.13
N ASP A 14 21.21 -17.84 45.08
CA ASP A 14 22.38 -17.04 44.71
C ASP A 14 22.16 -16.10 43.50
N ILE A 15 20.94 -16.04 42.95
CA ILE A 15 20.61 -15.10 41.87
C ILE A 15 20.34 -13.70 42.44
N GLY A 16 21.07 -12.71 41.94
CA GLY A 16 20.89 -11.30 42.32
C GLY A 16 19.55 -10.73 41.85
N ALA A 17 19.04 -9.71 42.55
CA ALA A 17 17.75 -9.09 42.24
C ALA A 17 17.62 -8.62 40.78
N ASP A 18 18.71 -8.10 40.19
CA ASP A 18 18.74 -7.68 38.77
C ASP A 18 18.63 -8.86 37.79
N ASP A 19 19.20 -10.02 38.15
CA ASP A 19 19.12 -11.22 37.34
C ASP A 19 17.73 -11.88 37.45
N VAL A 20 17.10 -11.81 38.63
CA VAL A 20 15.68 -12.19 38.81
C VAL A 20 14.78 -11.31 37.94
N ASP A 21 14.97 -9.98 37.96
CA ASP A 21 14.18 -9.05 37.16
C ASP A 21 14.34 -9.31 35.66
N ARG A 22 15.57 -9.60 35.21
CA ARG A 22 15.83 -10.03 33.83
C ARG A 22 15.10 -11.32 33.47
N VAL A 23 15.21 -12.37 34.29
CA VAL A 23 14.55 -13.65 34.01
C VAL A 23 13.03 -13.50 33.98
N VAL A 24 12.44 -12.75 34.91
CA VAL A 24 10.99 -12.48 34.90
C VAL A 24 10.59 -11.65 33.67
N HIS A 25 11.40 -10.67 33.28
CA HIS A 25 11.13 -9.83 32.11
C HIS A 25 11.23 -10.61 30.79
N PHE A 26 12.21 -11.50 30.64
CA PHE A 26 12.45 -12.24 29.40
C PHE A 26 11.64 -13.55 29.30
N GLU A 27 11.49 -14.27 30.42
CA GLU A 27 11.00 -15.66 30.42
C GLU A 27 9.76 -15.85 31.31
N GLY A 28 9.46 -14.92 32.22
CA GLY A 28 8.37 -15.06 33.17
C GLY A 28 6.99 -15.20 32.52
N TRP A 29 6.78 -14.61 31.33
CA TRP A 29 5.54 -14.72 30.57
C TRP A 29 5.20 -16.18 30.18
N VAL A 30 6.20 -17.05 30.00
CA VAL A 30 6.01 -18.49 29.71
C VAL A 30 5.30 -19.20 30.86
N LEU A 31 5.51 -18.71 32.09
CA LEU A 31 4.89 -19.22 33.31
C LEU A 31 3.68 -18.38 33.76
N GLY A 32 3.26 -17.39 32.95
CA GLY A 32 2.21 -16.43 33.32
C GLY A 32 2.64 -15.45 34.43
N VAL A 33 3.94 -15.31 34.68
CA VAL A 33 4.54 -14.43 35.69
C VAL A 33 5.19 -13.24 34.98
N GLY A 34 4.53 -12.10 34.92
CA GLY A 34 5.04 -10.92 34.20
C GLY A 34 3.94 -9.89 34.00
N LYS A 35 4.27 -8.77 33.34
CA LYS A 35 3.28 -7.71 33.04
C LYS A 35 2.10 -8.32 32.30
N SER A 36 0.91 -8.20 32.89
CA SER A 36 -0.32 -8.56 32.19
C SER A 36 -0.49 -7.69 30.94
N ASP A 37 -1.35 -8.09 30.00
CA ASP A 37 -1.73 -7.23 28.85
C ASP A 37 -2.13 -5.82 29.32
N ARG A 38 -2.74 -5.73 30.51
CA ARG A 38 -3.10 -4.47 31.16
C ARG A 38 -1.86 -3.67 31.57
N ASP A 39 -0.87 -4.29 32.20
CA ASP A 39 0.34 -3.60 32.65
C ASP A 39 1.19 -3.14 31.45
N GLN A 40 1.26 -3.97 30.40
CA GLN A 40 1.91 -3.59 29.15
C GLN A 40 1.19 -2.43 28.46
N ALA A 41 -0.14 -2.45 28.44
CA ALA A 41 -0.93 -1.34 27.91
C ALA A 41 -0.75 -0.04 28.71
N LEU A 42 -0.69 -0.12 30.05
CA LEU A 42 -0.45 1.04 30.91
C LEU A 42 0.95 1.64 30.70
N GLU A 43 1.95 0.78 30.50
CA GLU A 43 3.30 1.22 30.13
C GLU A 43 3.30 1.95 28.79
N TRP A 44 2.72 1.36 27.73
CA TRP A 44 2.61 2.03 26.43
C TRP A 44 1.84 3.35 26.52
N LEU A 45 0.76 3.41 27.30
CA LEU A 45 -0.02 4.62 27.51
C LEU A 45 0.81 5.74 28.19
N SER A 46 1.73 5.38 29.07
CA SER A 46 2.60 6.35 29.74
C SER A 46 3.81 6.77 28.90
N SER A 47 4.27 5.93 27.97
CA SER A 47 5.55 6.06 27.27
C SER A 47 5.46 6.36 25.77
N TYR A 48 4.27 6.39 25.16
CA TYR A 48 4.14 6.67 23.73
C TYR A 48 4.69 8.06 23.35
N ILE A 49 5.30 8.13 22.17
CA ILE A 49 5.88 9.36 21.63
C ILE A 49 4.74 10.32 21.26
N LYS A 50 4.76 11.54 21.81
CA LYS A 50 3.72 12.56 21.61
C LYS A 50 4.07 13.58 20.52
N LYS A 51 5.35 13.68 20.15
CA LYS A 51 5.83 14.67 19.18
C LYS A 51 5.78 14.08 17.76
N PRO A 52 5.05 14.69 16.80
CA PRO A 52 4.92 14.16 15.44
C PRO A 52 6.26 13.92 14.72
N ASN A 53 7.24 14.81 14.91
CA ASN A 53 8.56 14.67 14.29
C ASN A 53 9.34 13.46 14.84
N ASP A 54 9.23 13.19 16.15
CA ASP A 54 9.91 12.06 16.78
C ASP A 54 9.26 10.72 16.37
N ILE A 55 7.93 10.70 16.20
CA ILE A 55 7.21 9.54 15.64
C ILE A 55 7.69 9.27 14.22
N TYR A 56 7.73 10.32 13.38
CA TYR A 56 8.16 10.19 11.99
C TYR A 56 9.61 9.69 11.89
N LYS A 57 10.52 10.27 12.69
CA LYS A 57 11.92 9.86 12.73
C LYS A 57 12.08 8.40 13.16
N LYS A 58 11.43 8.00 14.26
CA LYS A 58 11.53 6.62 14.76
C LYS A 58 10.90 5.61 13.80
N SER A 59 9.81 5.99 13.11
CA SER A 59 9.23 5.16 12.05
C SER A 59 10.18 5.01 10.86
N GLN A 60 10.90 6.08 10.47
CA GLN A 60 11.90 6.00 9.42
C GLN A 60 13.09 5.12 9.81
N GLU A 61 13.59 5.24 11.05
CA GLU A 61 14.68 4.41 11.56
C GLU A 61 14.33 2.91 11.53
N MET A 62 13.11 2.52 11.92
CA MET A 62 12.65 1.13 11.80
C MET A 62 12.51 0.69 10.34
N ILE A 63 11.96 1.55 9.48
CA ILE A 63 11.85 1.28 8.05
C ILE A 63 13.23 1.04 7.43
N GLU A 64 14.22 1.87 7.72
CA GLU A 64 15.58 1.73 7.17
C GLU A 64 16.30 0.47 7.68
N GLN A 65 15.91 -0.06 8.85
CA GLN A 65 16.46 -1.30 9.40
C GLN A 65 15.75 -2.56 8.86
N ASP A 66 14.44 -2.47 8.62
CA ASP A 66 13.60 -3.64 8.34
C ASP A 66 13.17 -3.76 6.87
N ILE A 67 13.29 -2.70 6.07
CA ILE A 67 12.95 -2.71 4.63
C ILE A 67 14.22 -2.83 3.79
N ASP A 68 14.44 -4.01 3.24
CA ASP A 68 15.42 -4.19 2.18
C ASP A 68 14.85 -3.73 0.83
N VAL A 69 15.41 -2.63 0.29
CA VAL A 69 15.08 -2.12 -1.03
C VAL A 69 16.15 -2.36 -2.09
N SER A 70 17.21 -3.10 -1.76
CA SER A 70 18.35 -3.29 -2.66
C SER A 70 18.00 -4.03 -3.96
N GLY A 71 16.89 -4.77 -3.98
CA GLY A 71 16.35 -5.43 -5.16
C GLY A 71 15.47 -4.55 -6.07
N PHE A 72 15.22 -3.28 -5.70
CA PHE A 72 14.46 -2.35 -6.53
C PHE A 72 15.37 -1.40 -7.31
N ASP A 73 14.94 -1.07 -8.52
CA ASP A 73 15.50 0.04 -9.29
C ASP A 73 15.47 1.34 -8.47
N ASP A 74 16.47 2.19 -8.66
CA ASP A 74 16.63 3.46 -7.92
C ASP A 74 15.37 4.34 -7.98
N ASP A 75 14.64 4.33 -9.10
CA ASP A 75 13.42 5.14 -9.26
C ASP A 75 12.19 4.54 -8.55
N MET A 76 12.27 3.26 -8.14
CA MET A 76 11.22 2.50 -7.46
C MET A 76 11.43 2.35 -5.95
N GLN A 77 12.64 2.56 -5.43
CA GLN A 77 12.93 2.36 -4.00
C GLN A 77 12.02 3.20 -3.09
N ASP A 78 11.82 4.48 -3.39
CA ASP A 78 10.95 5.35 -2.58
C ASP A 78 9.45 5.02 -2.73
N VAL A 79 9.06 4.46 -3.89
CA VAL A 79 7.71 3.94 -4.13
C VAL A 79 7.47 2.70 -3.27
N ALA A 80 8.40 1.74 -3.28
CA ALA A 80 8.33 0.51 -2.49
C ALA A 80 8.27 0.82 -0.98
N ILE A 81 9.15 1.69 -0.48
CA ILE A 81 9.14 2.14 0.92
C ILE A 81 7.77 2.71 1.31
N ARG A 82 7.16 3.53 0.43
CA ARG A 82 5.87 4.16 0.72
C ARG A 82 4.72 3.16 0.71
N MET A 83 4.76 2.17 -0.20
CA MET A 83 3.78 1.08 -0.24
C MET A 83 3.83 0.25 1.04
N ILE A 84 5.03 -0.13 1.49
CA ILE A 84 5.23 -0.90 2.73
C ILE A 84 4.79 -0.08 3.96
N HIS A 85 5.20 1.18 4.04
CA HIS A 85 4.80 2.06 5.15
C HIS A 85 3.28 2.25 5.25
N ALA A 86 2.58 2.25 4.11
CA ALA A 86 1.13 2.47 4.08
C ALA A 86 0.32 1.31 4.69
N CYS A 87 0.86 0.10 4.71
CA CYS A 87 0.22 -1.07 5.31
C CYS A 87 0.92 -1.59 6.57
N GLY A 88 2.13 -1.12 6.89
CA GLY A 88 2.88 -1.54 8.07
C GLY A 88 3.36 -3.00 8.00
N ASP A 89 3.50 -3.54 6.79
CA ASP A 89 3.85 -4.94 6.53
C ASP A 89 5.05 -4.99 5.58
N VAL A 90 6.23 -5.32 6.10
CA VAL A 90 7.50 -5.37 5.35
C VAL A 90 7.49 -6.44 4.26
N ASP A 91 6.72 -7.52 4.46
CA ASP A 91 6.62 -8.62 3.51
C ASP A 91 5.88 -8.20 2.23
N VAL A 92 5.23 -7.04 2.21
CA VAL A 92 4.65 -6.50 0.98
C VAL A 92 5.71 -6.22 -0.07
N GLY A 93 6.94 -5.90 0.33
CA GLY A 93 8.05 -5.61 -0.59
C GLY A 93 8.30 -6.75 -1.58
N VAL A 94 8.25 -8.01 -1.13
CA VAL A 94 8.56 -9.17 -1.99
C VAL A 94 7.55 -9.41 -3.11
N ASP A 95 6.33 -8.87 -2.98
CA ASP A 95 5.25 -9.05 -3.94
C ASP A 95 5.10 -7.86 -4.89
N ILE A 96 5.89 -6.78 -4.72
CA ILE A 96 5.83 -5.63 -5.62
C ILE A 96 6.37 -6.05 -6.99
N ALA A 97 5.58 -5.82 -8.03
CA ALA A 97 5.95 -6.05 -9.42
C ALA A 97 5.73 -4.78 -10.23
N TYR A 98 6.63 -4.48 -11.15
CA TYR A 98 6.59 -3.26 -11.94
C TYR A 98 7.26 -3.48 -13.30
N SER A 99 6.93 -2.63 -14.27
CA SER A 99 7.65 -2.57 -15.56
C SER A 99 8.92 -1.74 -15.43
N ASP A 100 9.90 -2.00 -16.30
CA ASP A 100 11.12 -1.19 -16.40
C ASP A 100 10.78 0.31 -16.48
N ARG A 101 11.43 1.11 -15.63
CA ARG A 101 11.27 2.58 -15.56
C ARG A 101 9.84 3.06 -15.28
N ALA A 102 8.94 2.22 -14.75
CA ALA A 102 7.56 2.59 -14.50
C ALA A 102 7.44 3.86 -13.63
N ALA A 103 8.26 3.98 -12.59
CA ALA A 103 8.27 5.17 -11.74
C ALA A 103 8.76 6.42 -12.48
N THR A 104 9.85 6.32 -13.24
CA THR A 104 10.32 7.43 -14.08
C THR A 104 9.24 7.92 -15.06
N ILE A 105 8.54 6.99 -15.72
CA ILE A 105 7.47 7.33 -16.68
C ILE A 105 6.30 8.00 -15.96
N GLY A 106 5.84 7.45 -14.83
CA GLY A 106 4.76 8.04 -14.03
C GLY A 106 5.10 9.44 -13.50
N ARG A 107 6.32 9.64 -12.99
CA ARG A 107 6.82 10.94 -12.54
C ARG A 107 6.78 11.97 -13.67
N LYS A 108 7.24 11.58 -14.86
CA LYS A 108 7.24 12.45 -16.04
C LYS A 108 5.82 12.85 -16.43
N ALA A 109 4.89 11.89 -16.54
CA ALA A 109 3.50 12.16 -16.91
C ALA A 109 2.82 13.11 -15.91
N LEU A 110 3.03 12.89 -14.60
CA LEU A 110 2.53 13.79 -13.56
C LEU A 110 3.12 15.20 -13.70
N ALA A 111 4.43 15.31 -13.91
CA ALA A 111 5.09 16.61 -14.11
C ALA A 111 4.57 17.35 -15.35
N GLU A 112 4.23 16.63 -16.42
CA GLU A 112 3.63 17.16 -17.65
C GLU A 112 2.15 17.57 -17.49
N GLY A 113 1.53 17.27 -16.34
CA GLY A 113 0.16 17.71 -16.04
C GLY A 113 -0.92 16.70 -16.38
N CYS A 114 -0.58 15.42 -16.61
CA CYS A 114 -1.59 14.41 -16.90
C CYS A 114 -2.63 14.30 -15.76
N PRO A 115 -3.88 13.91 -16.06
CA PRO A 115 -4.85 13.58 -15.03
C PRO A 115 -4.50 12.26 -14.34
N VAL A 116 -5.03 12.10 -13.13
CA VAL A 116 -4.98 10.86 -12.34
C VAL A 116 -6.39 10.28 -12.28
N LEU A 117 -6.57 9.07 -12.78
CA LEU A 117 -7.86 8.39 -12.79
C LEU A 117 -7.90 7.33 -11.71
N VAL A 118 -8.95 7.31 -10.88
CA VAL A 118 -9.03 6.40 -9.74
C VAL A 118 -10.33 5.60 -9.72
N ASP A 119 -10.24 4.34 -9.30
CA ASP A 119 -11.37 3.41 -9.29
C ASP A 119 -12.39 3.67 -8.18
N VAL A 120 -11.93 4.18 -7.03
CA VAL A 120 -12.76 4.48 -5.86
C VAL A 120 -12.34 5.75 -5.14
N GLU A 121 -13.30 6.35 -4.43
CA GLU A 121 -13.08 7.58 -3.65
C GLU A 121 -11.99 7.45 -2.59
N MET A 122 -11.85 6.29 -1.96
CA MET A 122 -10.80 6.09 -0.94
C MET A 122 -9.39 6.30 -1.50
N VAL A 123 -9.16 5.93 -2.77
CA VAL A 123 -7.89 6.23 -3.45
C VAL A 123 -7.75 7.74 -3.64
N SER A 124 -8.80 8.40 -4.15
CA SER A 124 -8.85 9.86 -4.33
C SER A 124 -8.50 10.65 -3.06
N HIS A 125 -8.98 10.19 -1.90
CA HIS A 125 -8.75 10.80 -0.59
C HIS A 125 -7.37 10.47 0.00
N GLY A 126 -6.79 9.32 -0.35
CA GLY A 126 -5.42 8.98 0.03
C GLY A 126 -4.36 9.79 -0.70
N ILE A 127 -4.70 10.43 -1.83
CA ILE A 127 -3.77 11.22 -2.64
C ILE A 127 -3.55 12.61 -2.02
N ILE A 128 -2.30 12.91 -1.71
CA ILE A 128 -1.88 14.17 -1.10
C ILE A 128 -1.78 15.24 -2.20
N ARG A 129 -2.87 15.99 -2.42
CA ARG A 129 -3.00 16.97 -3.52
C ARG A 129 -1.85 17.98 -3.61
N LYS A 130 -1.38 18.48 -2.47
CA LYS A 130 -0.24 19.41 -2.40
C LYS A 130 1.09 18.85 -2.92
N ARG A 131 1.21 17.52 -3.09
CA ARG A 131 2.40 16.88 -3.66
C ARG A 131 2.32 16.76 -5.18
N LEU A 132 1.13 16.83 -5.78
CA LEU A 132 0.98 16.70 -7.23
C LEU A 132 1.73 17.84 -7.93
N PRO A 133 2.70 17.53 -8.82
CA PRO A 133 3.68 18.50 -9.29
C PRO A 133 3.09 19.62 -10.16
N ASN A 134 1.95 19.35 -10.81
CA ASN A 134 1.32 20.30 -11.74
C ASN A 134 -0.18 20.45 -11.49
N ASN A 135 -0.60 20.44 -10.21
CA ASN A 135 -2.01 20.50 -9.81
C ASN A 135 -2.89 19.49 -10.57
N ASN A 136 -2.34 18.27 -10.77
CA ASN A 136 -2.97 17.22 -11.55
C ASN A 136 -4.41 16.98 -11.07
N ALA A 137 -5.36 16.94 -12.00
CA ALA A 137 -6.73 16.55 -11.68
C ALA A 137 -6.72 15.10 -11.16
N VAL A 138 -7.48 14.81 -10.11
CA VAL A 138 -7.75 13.42 -9.70
C VAL A 138 -9.24 13.19 -9.86
N ILE A 139 -9.59 12.22 -10.69
CA ILE A 139 -10.94 12.00 -11.19
C ILE A 139 -11.40 10.62 -10.75
N CYS A 140 -12.54 10.58 -10.08
CA CYS A 140 -13.24 9.37 -9.68
C CYS A 140 -14.67 9.45 -10.24
N THR A 141 -15.04 8.49 -11.09
CA THR A 141 -16.37 8.42 -11.74
C THR A 141 -17.28 7.38 -11.09
N LEU A 142 -16.84 6.76 -9.98
CA LEU A 142 -17.62 5.74 -9.25
C LEU A 142 -19.02 6.23 -8.85
N ASN A 143 -19.12 7.50 -8.45
CA ASN A 143 -20.35 8.14 -7.99
C ASN A 143 -20.99 9.05 -9.06
N ASP A 144 -20.54 8.98 -10.31
CA ASP A 144 -21.24 9.64 -11.41
C ASP A 144 -22.67 9.10 -11.48
N ALA A 145 -23.65 9.99 -11.66
CA ALA A 145 -25.07 9.64 -11.68
C ALA A 145 -25.41 8.63 -12.80
N ARG A 146 -24.56 8.54 -13.84
CA ARG A 146 -24.70 7.61 -14.98
C ARG A 146 -24.14 6.22 -14.67
N THR A 147 -23.26 6.07 -13.69
CA THR A 147 -22.56 4.81 -13.39
C THR A 147 -23.48 3.63 -13.03
N PRO A 148 -24.54 3.80 -12.22
CA PRO A 148 -25.46 2.69 -11.96
C PRO A 148 -26.14 2.16 -13.22
N ALA A 149 -26.65 3.04 -14.08
CA ALA A 149 -27.29 2.65 -15.33
C ALA A 149 -26.31 1.97 -16.30
N MET A 150 -25.08 2.50 -16.41
CA MET A 150 -24.03 1.89 -17.23
C MET A 150 -23.67 0.48 -16.73
N ALA A 151 -23.59 0.28 -15.41
CA ALA A 151 -23.31 -1.03 -14.82
C ALA A 151 -24.39 -2.07 -15.15
N GLU A 152 -25.65 -1.66 -15.13
CA GLU A 152 -26.78 -2.50 -15.55
C GLU A 152 -26.73 -2.79 -17.05
N GLU A 153 -26.47 -1.79 -17.89
CA GLU A 153 -26.43 -1.91 -19.34
C GLU A 153 -25.38 -2.92 -19.82
N ILE A 154 -24.16 -2.86 -19.29
CA ILE A 154 -23.05 -3.73 -19.70
C ILE A 154 -22.88 -4.95 -18.79
N GLY A 155 -23.78 -5.15 -17.82
CA GLY A 155 -23.81 -6.33 -16.94
C GLY A 155 -22.58 -6.50 -16.05
N THR A 156 -22.05 -5.39 -15.49
CA THR A 156 -20.82 -5.40 -14.70
C THR A 156 -20.95 -4.64 -13.37
N THR A 157 -19.86 -4.52 -12.61
CA THR A 157 -19.84 -3.76 -11.36
C THR A 157 -19.82 -2.26 -11.61
N ARG A 158 -20.26 -1.46 -10.63
CA ARG A 158 -20.15 0.01 -10.71
C ARG A 158 -18.72 0.50 -10.95
N SER A 159 -17.72 -0.13 -10.32
CA SER A 159 -16.33 0.26 -10.50
C SER A 159 -15.80 -0.04 -11.90
N ALA A 160 -16.23 -1.14 -12.53
CA ALA A 160 -15.89 -1.43 -13.93
C ALA A 160 -16.63 -0.48 -14.88
N ALA A 161 -17.93 -0.26 -14.69
CA ALA A 161 -18.72 0.67 -15.49
C ALA A 161 -18.23 2.12 -15.39
N ALA A 162 -17.70 2.53 -14.24
CA ALA A 162 -17.13 3.87 -14.05
C ALA A 162 -15.97 4.17 -15.01
N VAL A 163 -15.22 3.14 -15.45
CA VAL A 163 -14.10 3.27 -16.39
C VAL A 163 -14.58 3.73 -17.78
N GLU A 164 -15.81 3.43 -18.18
CA GLU A 164 -16.38 3.92 -19.44
C GLU A 164 -16.45 5.46 -19.50
N PHE A 165 -16.47 6.12 -18.34
CA PHE A 165 -16.48 7.58 -18.26
C PHE A 165 -15.08 8.21 -18.22
N TRP A 166 -14.01 7.43 -18.43
CA TRP A 166 -12.64 7.96 -18.43
C TRP A 166 -12.16 8.46 -19.79
N GLY A 167 -12.90 8.20 -20.87
CA GLY A 167 -12.45 8.39 -22.26
C GLY A 167 -11.73 9.72 -22.53
N ASP A 168 -12.30 10.85 -22.10
CA ASP A 168 -11.74 12.19 -22.34
C ASP A 168 -10.39 12.44 -21.64
N TRP A 169 -10.04 11.62 -20.65
CA TRP A 169 -8.86 11.81 -19.81
C TRP A 169 -7.88 10.64 -19.87
N LEU A 170 -8.26 9.50 -20.45
CA LEU A 170 -7.50 8.26 -20.29
C LEU A 170 -6.14 8.28 -21.00
N ALA A 171 -6.09 8.86 -22.21
CA ALA A 171 -4.87 8.96 -22.99
C ALA A 171 -3.75 9.67 -22.21
N GLY A 172 -2.63 8.98 -21.96
CA GLY A 172 -1.48 9.53 -21.25
C GLY A 172 -1.70 9.81 -19.75
N SER A 173 -2.83 9.39 -19.17
CA SER A 173 -3.10 9.55 -17.74
C SER A 173 -2.26 8.62 -16.86
N VAL A 174 -2.26 8.88 -15.55
CA VAL A 174 -1.86 7.88 -14.56
C VAL A 174 -3.13 7.28 -13.97
N VAL A 175 -3.36 5.98 -14.20
CA VAL A 175 -4.49 5.25 -13.62
C VAL A 175 -4.06 4.64 -12.29
N VAL A 176 -4.90 4.75 -11.26
CA VAL A 176 -4.67 4.19 -9.93
C VAL A 176 -5.87 3.37 -9.48
N ILE A 177 -5.73 2.05 -9.50
CA ILE A 177 -6.78 1.10 -9.09
C ILE A 177 -6.39 0.52 -7.74
N GLY A 178 -7.08 0.91 -6.68
CA GLY A 178 -6.76 0.50 -5.31
C GLY A 178 -7.73 -0.49 -4.69
N ASN A 179 -8.90 -0.73 -5.29
CA ASN A 179 -9.94 -1.52 -4.65
C ASN A 179 -10.58 -2.55 -5.56
N ALA A 180 -10.99 -2.19 -6.77
CA ALA A 180 -11.86 -3.01 -7.59
C ALA A 180 -11.08 -3.82 -8.65
N PRO A 181 -10.96 -5.16 -8.51
CA PRO A 181 -10.32 -5.99 -9.53
C PRO A 181 -11.06 -5.94 -10.87
N THR A 182 -12.39 -5.79 -10.82
CA THR A 182 -13.23 -5.69 -12.01
C THR A 182 -12.97 -4.40 -12.82
N ALA A 183 -12.58 -3.30 -12.17
CA ALA A 183 -12.15 -2.10 -12.88
C ALA A 183 -10.84 -2.33 -13.64
N LEU A 184 -9.91 -3.10 -13.06
CA LEU A 184 -8.64 -3.43 -13.72
C LEU A 184 -8.87 -4.36 -14.92
N PHE A 185 -9.67 -5.42 -14.77
CA PHE A 185 -10.03 -6.29 -15.89
C PHE A 185 -10.70 -5.51 -17.02
N HIS A 186 -11.67 -4.65 -16.69
CA HIS A 186 -12.40 -3.88 -17.68
C HIS A 186 -11.51 -2.91 -18.45
N LEU A 187 -10.58 -2.24 -17.75
CA LEU A 187 -9.58 -1.38 -18.36
C LEU A 187 -8.65 -2.16 -19.30
N ILE A 188 -8.07 -3.27 -18.84
CA ILE A 188 -7.18 -4.13 -19.64
C ILE A 188 -7.90 -4.59 -20.91
N GLN A 189 -9.11 -5.13 -20.76
CA GLN A 189 -9.90 -5.59 -21.90
C GLN A 189 -10.19 -4.46 -22.90
N GLY A 190 -10.62 -3.29 -22.41
CA GLY A 190 -10.92 -2.17 -23.29
C GLY A 190 -9.69 -1.61 -24.02
N ILE A 191 -8.49 -1.65 -23.42
CA ILE A 191 -7.25 -1.28 -24.10
C ILE A 191 -6.91 -2.30 -25.19
N LEU A 192 -7.00 -3.60 -24.89
CA LEU A 192 -6.71 -4.67 -25.86
C LEU A 192 -7.69 -4.68 -27.04
N ASP A 193 -8.96 -4.36 -26.79
CA ASP A 193 -10.00 -4.23 -27.82
C ASP A 193 -9.85 -2.94 -28.66
N GLY A 194 -8.96 -2.02 -28.28
CA GLY A 194 -8.84 -0.70 -28.90
C GLY A 194 -10.00 0.25 -28.60
N ARG A 195 -10.84 -0.06 -27.59
CA ARG A 195 -11.94 0.82 -27.12
C ARG A 195 -11.43 1.95 -26.24
N PHE A 196 -10.33 1.71 -25.54
CA PHE A 196 -9.74 2.64 -24.58
C PHE A 196 -8.35 3.08 -25.04
N GLU A 197 -8.13 4.39 -24.97
CA GLU A 197 -6.80 4.98 -25.14
C GLU A 197 -5.84 4.49 -24.04
N LYS A 198 -4.54 4.55 -24.33
CA LYS A 198 -3.52 4.04 -23.41
C LYS A 198 -3.15 5.09 -22.34
N PRO A 199 -3.23 4.76 -21.04
CA PRO A 199 -2.63 5.61 -20.01
C PRO A 199 -1.10 5.54 -20.08
N ALA A 200 -0.42 6.52 -19.48
CA ALA A 200 1.04 6.54 -19.36
C ALA A 200 1.55 5.53 -18.32
N LEU A 201 0.77 5.25 -17.29
CA LEU A 201 1.10 4.30 -16.22
C LEU A 201 -0.17 3.75 -15.56
N ILE A 202 -0.17 2.47 -15.21
CA ILE A 202 -1.19 1.84 -14.36
C ILE A 202 -0.59 1.46 -13.00
N VAL A 203 -1.04 2.11 -11.93
CA VAL A 203 -0.79 1.68 -10.54
C VAL A 203 -1.95 0.81 -10.08
N ALA A 204 -1.77 -0.50 -10.05
CA ALA A 204 -2.84 -1.46 -9.77
C ALA A 204 -2.56 -2.23 -8.48
N CYS A 205 -3.21 -1.85 -7.39
CA CYS A 205 -3.18 -2.60 -6.13
C CYS A 205 -4.60 -2.94 -5.64
N PRO A 206 -5.53 -3.48 -6.46
CA PRO A 206 -6.80 -3.94 -5.92
C PRO A 206 -6.58 -5.02 -4.85
N VAL A 207 -7.33 -4.90 -3.75
CA VAL A 207 -7.35 -5.88 -2.65
C VAL A 207 -8.57 -6.78 -2.80
N GLY A 208 -8.42 -8.05 -2.42
CA GLY A 208 -9.59 -8.92 -2.33
C GLY A 208 -9.24 -10.40 -2.39
N PHE A 209 -10.24 -11.22 -2.07
CA PHE A 209 -10.14 -12.67 -2.11
C PHE A 209 -10.59 -13.26 -3.45
N VAL A 210 -11.30 -12.46 -4.27
CA VAL A 210 -11.84 -12.87 -5.57
C VAL A 210 -11.41 -11.86 -6.62
N GLY A 211 -10.73 -12.35 -7.66
CA GLY A 211 -10.34 -11.55 -8.83
C GLY A 211 -9.14 -10.62 -8.61
N ALA A 212 -8.76 -10.28 -7.37
CA ALA A 212 -7.68 -9.35 -7.10
C ALA A 212 -6.34 -9.87 -7.63
N MET A 213 -5.94 -11.08 -7.23
CA MET A 213 -4.72 -11.71 -7.71
C MET A 213 -4.77 -11.88 -9.22
N GLU A 214 -5.86 -12.44 -9.74
CA GLU A 214 -6.05 -12.74 -11.16
C GLU A 214 -5.96 -11.47 -12.02
N SER A 215 -6.55 -10.36 -11.57
CA SER A 215 -6.52 -9.09 -12.31
C SER A 215 -5.11 -8.51 -12.40
N LYS A 216 -4.32 -8.62 -11.33
CA LYS A 216 -2.94 -8.11 -11.27
C LYS A 216 -1.98 -9.02 -12.02
N GLU A 217 -2.14 -10.34 -11.91
CA GLU A 217 -1.39 -11.30 -12.72
C GLU A 217 -1.71 -11.16 -14.21
N THR A 218 -2.95 -10.85 -14.57
CA THR A 218 -3.33 -10.52 -15.95
C THR A 218 -2.63 -9.25 -16.45
N LEU A 219 -2.57 -8.20 -15.63
CA LEU A 219 -1.84 -6.97 -15.95
C LEU A 219 -0.35 -7.25 -16.22
N ILE A 220 0.27 -8.08 -15.37
CA ILE A 220 1.68 -8.47 -15.48
C ILE A 220 1.91 -9.29 -16.75
N ALA A 221 1.08 -10.31 -16.98
CA ALA A 221 1.25 -11.24 -18.08
C ALA A 221 1.01 -10.62 -19.46
N LEU A 222 0.14 -9.60 -19.53
CA LEU A 222 -0.23 -8.91 -20.78
C LEU A 222 0.42 -7.53 -20.93
N ALA A 223 1.41 -7.19 -20.11
CA ALA A 223 2.00 -5.86 -20.11
C ALA A 223 2.59 -5.45 -21.47
N ASP A 224 3.24 -6.38 -22.15
CA ASP A 224 3.83 -6.16 -23.48
C ASP A 224 2.75 -5.94 -24.55
N ASP A 225 1.66 -6.73 -24.52
CA ASP A 225 0.52 -6.58 -25.43
C ASP A 225 -0.22 -5.26 -25.20
N LEU A 226 -0.39 -4.87 -23.94
CA LEU A 226 -0.96 -3.58 -23.55
C LEU A 226 -0.08 -2.43 -24.04
N GLY A 227 1.24 -2.58 -23.96
CA GLY A 227 2.20 -1.50 -24.20
C GLY A 227 2.05 -0.35 -23.20
N VAL A 228 1.67 -0.68 -21.97
CA VAL A 228 1.42 0.27 -20.88
C VAL A 228 2.21 -0.16 -19.64
N PRO A 229 3.13 0.68 -19.12
CA PRO A 229 3.86 0.39 -17.90
C PRO A 229 2.92 0.21 -16.69
N TYR A 230 3.34 -0.61 -15.74
CA TYR A 230 2.58 -0.80 -14.50
C TYR A 230 3.44 -0.80 -13.23
N ILE A 231 2.79 -0.54 -12.11
CA ILE A 231 3.25 -0.84 -10.74
C ILE A 231 2.11 -1.57 -10.03
N THR A 232 2.38 -2.74 -9.48
CA THR A 232 1.36 -3.58 -8.83
C THR A 232 1.94 -4.32 -7.62
N LEU A 233 1.05 -4.96 -6.88
CA LEU A 233 1.37 -5.81 -5.74
C LEU A 233 0.73 -7.17 -5.98
N ARG A 234 1.51 -8.25 -6.14
CA ARG A 234 1.00 -9.60 -6.44
C ARG A 234 0.08 -10.14 -5.33
N GLY A 235 -0.59 -11.25 -5.64
CA GLY A 235 -1.46 -11.94 -4.67
C GLY A 235 -2.72 -11.17 -4.29
N ARG A 236 -3.23 -11.38 -3.07
CA ARG A 236 -4.51 -10.80 -2.60
C ARG A 236 -4.39 -9.46 -1.89
N ARG A 237 -3.19 -9.13 -1.41
CA ARG A 237 -2.88 -7.88 -0.71
C ARG A 237 -3.00 -6.69 -1.66
N GLY A 238 -3.29 -5.52 -1.12
CA GLY A 238 -3.53 -4.31 -1.90
C GLY A 238 -4.26 -3.27 -1.05
N GLY A 239 -5.05 -2.44 -1.70
CA GLY A 239 -5.94 -1.51 -1.05
C GLY A 239 -5.66 -0.08 -1.46
N SER A 240 -6.63 0.79 -1.20
CA SER A 240 -6.55 2.19 -1.55
C SER A 240 -5.36 2.91 -0.90
N ALA A 241 -4.98 2.52 0.31
CA ALA A 241 -3.82 3.09 1.01
C ALA A 241 -2.51 2.78 0.26
N ILE A 242 -2.29 1.52 -0.14
CA ILE A 242 -1.09 1.11 -0.88
C ILE A 242 -1.06 1.81 -2.24
N ALA A 243 -2.16 1.75 -3.01
CA ALA A 243 -2.22 2.38 -4.33
C ALA A 243 -1.99 3.91 -4.28
N ALA A 244 -2.64 4.60 -3.34
CA ALA A 244 -2.45 6.04 -3.16
C ALA A 244 -1.04 6.39 -2.67
N SER A 245 -0.44 5.55 -1.82
CA SER A 245 0.94 5.76 -1.33
C SER A 245 1.97 5.68 -2.47
N ALA A 246 1.79 4.74 -3.41
CA ALA A 246 2.61 4.63 -4.60
C ALA A 246 2.52 5.91 -5.44
N LEU A 247 1.30 6.38 -5.75
CA LEU A 247 1.13 7.65 -6.45
C LEU A 247 1.74 8.83 -5.69
N ASN A 248 1.58 8.88 -4.37
CA ASN A 248 2.14 9.95 -3.53
C ASN A 248 3.68 9.96 -3.53
N ALA A 249 4.32 8.81 -3.72
CA ALA A 249 5.76 8.69 -3.90
C ALA A 249 6.18 9.21 -5.28
N LEU A 250 5.46 8.83 -6.34
CA LEU A 250 5.67 9.33 -7.70
C LEU A 250 5.50 10.85 -7.78
N ALA A 251 4.48 11.39 -7.11
CA ALA A 251 4.19 12.82 -7.10
C ALA A 251 5.25 13.63 -6.31
N LYS A 252 6.00 13.01 -5.40
CA LYS A 252 7.01 13.71 -4.62
C LYS A 252 8.07 14.27 -5.56
N LYS A 253 8.21 15.61 -5.61
CA LYS A 253 9.41 16.25 -6.17
C LYS A 253 10.61 15.61 -5.48
N GLY A 254 11.55 15.07 -6.25
CA GLY A 254 12.82 14.60 -5.71
C GLY A 254 13.36 15.65 -4.74
N ILE A 255 13.97 15.22 -3.64
CA ILE A 255 14.70 16.16 -2.78
C ILE A 255 15.75 16.75 -3.70
N THR A 256 15.55 17.99 -4.16
CA THR A 256 16.59 18.74 -4.82
C THR A 256 17.74 18.78 -3.83
N GLN A 257 18.84 18.08 -4.15
CA GLN A 257 20.11 18.30 -3.48
C GLN A 257 20.56 19.74 -3.74
#